data_AF-A0A5J4TYI9-F1
#
_entry.id   AF-A0A5J4TYI9-F1
#
_cell.length_a   1.000
_cell.length_b   1.000
_cell.length_c   1.000
_cell.angle_alpha   90.00
_cell.angle_beta   90.00
_cell.angle_gamma   90.00
#
_symmetry.space_group_name_H-M   'P 1'
#
loop_
_entity.id
_entity.type
_entity.pdbx_description
1 polymer ?
#
loop_
_entity_poly.entity_id
_entity_poly.type
_entity_poly.pdbx_seq_one_letter_code
_entity_poly.pdbx_strand_id
1 'polypeptide(L)'
;LGERRQYNKIKHIKTDDNDETEEEQSDEIIPTFNILLVSDTHESQSIYHVFHVTNTDGLTRQKYCPHCYQQSFDPKDDHYKRDYDSHVSQCKINGGQIIKKVKLDEQPFPYIPHIQRNETYAYLLANNTTQQFKTTHYYITYDFETVERKVNTYFGKPITKDSVICNSQWISVLEPLSVASTIKLKWREQYNNDDNYRKITTPFGTVALKTIYFDLRQGTDFISQWIEQVFEEAKQVELDNKYDNKDIPYNQCVSIIGFNSSRFDQALFSKYLHNDKWTIQSYIGTMGQGKQIVVEHKQTKQQIKFIDAMNYTQPTDLANFAKDFGNKDNESKGLFPYEGITYDNYNYELNKSCPFSIRAFDSQLKNKTMSDDDYQLYLTDAKNYATRWDYLQHYNELDTQIMIQPLDNLINWFYQYNVDMLSFMSLAANANAIKYAIAYKDFDFNVNYPQQSKKSTPFILSQSYWNSKVIRQG
;
A
#
# COMPACT_ATOMS: atom_id res chain seq x y z
N LEU A 1 45.30 26.95 -6.71
CA LEU A 1 45.60 27.92 -5.65
C LEU A 1 44.37 28.81 -5.48
N GLY A 2 43.59 28.79 -4.41
CA GLY A 2 43.65 28.04 -3.17
C GLY A 2 42.27 28.10 -2.51
N GLU A 3 42.15 27.36 -1.41
CA GLU A 3 41.02 27.42 -0.48
C GLU A 3 40.57 28.87 -0.22
N ARG A 4 39.28 29.18 -0.40
CA ARG A 4 38.69 30.35 0.25
C ARG A 4 38.48 30.02 1.73
N ARG A 5 39.51 30.24 2.54
CA ARG A 5 39.33 30.46 3.98
C ARG A 5 38.63 31.82 4.15
N GLN A 6 37.37 31.80 4.54
CA GLN A 6 36.67 33.01 4.98
C GLN A 6 37.23 33.42 6.33
N TYR A 7 38.07 34.46 6.34
CA TYR A 7 38.35 35.21 7.55
C TYR A 7 37.11 36.05 7.87
N ASN A 8 36.47 35.73 9.00
CA ASN A 8 35.44 36.59 9.59
C ASN A 8 36.06 37.97 9.83
N LYS A 9 35.53 39.02 9.19
CA LYS A 9 35.78 40.39 9.64
C LYS A 9 35.20 40.52 11.04
N ILE A 10 36.09 40.73 12.00
CA ILE A 10 35.80 41.17 13.34
C ILE A 10 35.03 42.50 13.21
N LYS A 11 33.76 42.53 13.59
CA LYS A 11 33.12 43.76 14.06
C LYS A 11 33.28 43.76 15.57
N HIS A 12 33.91 44.80 16.08
CA HIS A 12 33.96 45.10 17.50
C HIS A 12 32.54 45.08 18.07
N ILE A 13 32.28 44.15 18.99
CA ILE A 13 31.14 44.24 19.89
C ILE A 13 31.59 45.17 21.01
N LYS A 14 31.00 46.36 21.08
CA LYS A 14 31.00 47.12 22.33
C LYS A 14 30.09 46.33 23.28
N THR A 15 30.70 45.71 24.28
CA THR A 15 30.02 45.31 25.50
C THR A 15 30.00 46.54 26.39
N ASP A 16 28.85 47.16 26.56
CA ASP A 16 28.35 47.70 27.84
C ASP A 16 26.92 48.20 27.63
N ASP A 17 26.04 47.74 28.52
CA ASP A 17 24.61 48.06 28.59
C ASP A 17 24.35 49.53 28.98
N ASN A 18 23.14 50.00 28.63
CA ASN A 18 22.50 51.28 28.97
C ASN A 18 22.89 52.50 28.13
N ASP A 19 22.13 52.74 27.07
CA ASP A 19 21.19 53.88 27.01
C ASP A 19 20.37 53.83 25.72
N GLU A 20 19.05 54.02 25.86
CA GLU A 20 18.13 54.25 24.76
C GLU A 20 18.47 55.60 24.10
N THR A 21 19.01 55.55 22.88
CA THR A 21 18.95 56.69 21.96
C THR A 21 18.74 56.15 20.55
N GLU A 22 17.57 56.44 19.99
CA GLU A 22 17.25 56.26 18.59
C GLU A 22 18.17 57.18 17.76
N GLU A 23 19.23 56.62 17.18
CA GLU A 23 19.94 57.28 16.09
C GLU A 23 19.22 56.95 14.77
N GLU A 24 18.47 57.92 14.25
CA GLU A 24 17.99 57.91 12.86
C GLU A 24 19.21 57.81 11.92
N GLN A 25 19.52 56.61 11.44
CA GLN A 25 20.45 56.43 10.34
C GLN A 25 19.76 56.88 9.05
N SER A 26 20.16 58.07 8.58
CA SER A 26 19.89 58.52 7.22
C SER A 26 20.45 57.49 6.23
N ASP A 27 19.58 56.89 5.41
CA ASP A 27 19.94 56.03 4.27
C ASP A 27 20.64 56.87 3.18
N GLU A 28 21.88 57.28 3.42
CA GLU A 28 22.78 57.67 2.34
C GLU A 28 23.15 56.41 1.56
N ILE A 29 22.58 56.26 0.37
CA ILE A 29 22.97 55.22 -0.59
C ILE A 29 24.40 55.54 -1.05
N ILE A 30 25.40 55.05 -0.32
CA ILE A 30 26.79 55.13 -0.75
C ILE A 30 26.92 54.29 -2.02
N PRO A 31 27.33 54.86 -3.16
CA PRO A 31 27.49 54.10 -4.40
C PRO A 31 28.55 53.02 -4.20
N THR A 32 28.11 51.76 -4.19
CA THR A 32 28.99 50.60 -4.12
C THR A 32 29.55 50.27 -5.49
N PHE A 33 30.87 50.08 -5.60
CA PHE A 33 31.53 49.66 -6.83
C PHE A 33 32.22 48.30 -6.66
N ASN A 34 32.32 47.54 -7.74
CA ASN A 34 32.95 46.23 -7.74
C ASN A 34 34.44 46.35 -8.07
N ILE A 35 35.30 45.68 -7.29
CA ILE A 35 36.74 45.64 -7.54
C ILE A 35 37.22 44.20 -7.75
N LEU A 36 38.16 44.03 -8.67
CA LEU A 36 38.93 42.80 -8.83
C LEU A 36 40.36 43.07 -8.34
N LEU A 37 40.79 42.32 -7.34
CA LEU A 37 42.16 42.34 -6.83
C LEU A 37 42.94 41.22 -7.50
N VAL A 38 43.98 41.57 -8.25
CA VAL A 38 44.92 40.62 -8.86
C VAL A 38 46.29 40.87 -8.25
N SER A 39 46.82 39.89 -7.53
CA SER A 39 48.18 39.93 -7.02
C SER A 39 49.15 39.40 -8.07
N ASP A 40 50.19 40.17 -8.40
CA ASP A 40 51.36 39.67 -9.11
C ASP A 40 52.48 39.40 -8.11
N THR A 41 53.18 38.27 -8.29
CA THR A 41 54.31 37.87 -7.45
C THR A 41 55.54 37.76 -8.34
N HIS A 42 56.09 38.90 -8.73
CA HIS A 42 57.43 39.00 -9.31
C HIS A 42 58.35 39.78 -8.37
N GLU A 43 59.52 39.20 -8.09
CA GLU A 43 60.66 39.80 -7.37
C GLU A 43 60.31 40.52 -6.05
N SER A 44 59.92 39.74 -5.04
CA SER A 44 59.97 40.09 -3.61
C SER A 44 59.15 41.30 -3.13
N GLN A 45 58.30 41.90 -3.97
CA GLN A 45 57.25 42.83 -3.56
C GLN A 45 55.88 42.36 -4.08
N SER A 46 54.90 42.24 -3.18
CA SER A 46 53.52 41.91 -3.58
C SER A 46 52.86 43.12 -4.22
N ILE A 47 52.78 43.14 -5.54
CA ILE A 47 52.06 44.17 -6.29
C ILE A 47 50.60 43.72 -6.41
N TYR A 48 49.68 44.57 -5.96
CA TYR A 48 48.23 44.36 -6.12
C TYR A 48 47.71 45.30 -7.19
N HIS A 49 47.21 44.73 -8.28
CA HIS A 49 46.44 45.46 -9.27
C HIS A 49 44.97 45.49 -8.83
N VAL A 50 44.42 46.69 -8.72
CA VAL A 50 43.00 46.91 -8.41
C VAL A 50 42.30 47.34 -9.69
N PHE A 51 41.44 46.48 -10.22
CA PHE A 51 40.63 46.79 -11.39
C PHE A 51 39.21 47.13 -10.96
N HIS A 52 38.66 48.22 -11.50
CA HIS A 52 37.24 48.51 -11.38
C HIS A 52 36.44 47.61 -12.33
N VAL A 53 35.49 46.86 -11.79
CA VAL A 53 34.68 45.90 -12.55
C VAL A 53 33.35 46.54 -12.92
N THR A 54 33.18 46.83 -14.21
CA THR A 54 31.94 47.40 -14.74
C THR A 54 30.87 46.35 -15.07
N ASN A 55 31.27 45.08 -15.28
CA ASN A 55 30.36 43.97 -15.56
C ASN A 55 30.78 42.71 -14.77
N THR A 56 30.18 42.53 -13.59
CA THR A 56 30.42 41.37 -12.71
C THR A 56 29.91 40.06 -13.30
N ASP A 57 28.78 40.12 -14.00
CA ASP A 57 28.14 38.94 -14.59
C ASP A 57 29.02 38.36 -15.70
N GLY A 58 29.60 39.23 -16.54
CA GLY A 58 30.55 38.83 -17.58
C GLY A 58 31.85 38.26 -17.03
N LEU A 59 32.38 38.83 -15.94
CA LEU A 59 33.63 38.38 -15.32
C LEU A 59 33.49 36.99 -14.66
N THR A 60 32.39 36.76 -13.95
CA THR A 60 32.16 35.53 -13.18
C THR A 60 31.40 34.46 -13.94
N ARG A 61 30.78 34.84 -15.06
CA ARG A 61 29.80 34.03 -15.82
C ARG A 61 28.59 33.60 -14.99
N GLN A 62 28.31 34.28 -13.88
CA GLN A 62 27.16 34.04 -13.02
C GLN A 62 26.25 35.25 -13.04
N LYS A 63 24.93 35.02 -12.90
CA LYS A 63 23.95 36.10 -12.73
C LYS A 63 23.77 36.39 -11.26
N TYR A 64 24.06 37.61 -10.82
CA TYR A 64 23.79 38.02 -9.44
C TYR A 64 22.36 38.54 -9.26
N CYS A 65 21.80 38.34 -8.06
CA CYS A 65 20.54 38.96 -7.67
C CYS A 65 20.73 40.50 -7.55
N PRO A 66 19.87 41.32 -8.18
CA PRO A 66 20.00 42.78 -8.16
C PRO A 66 19.55 43.42 -6.84
N HIS A 67 19.01 42.65 -5.89
CA HIS A 67 18.52 43.17 -4.61
C HIS A 67 19.49 42.90 -3.47
N CYS A 68 20.00 41.66 -3.32
CA CYS A 68 20.97 41.35 -2.27
C CYS A 68 22.44 41.48 -2.71
N TYR A 69 22.73 41.45 -4.01
CA TYR A 69 24.09 41.43 -4.60
C TYR A 69 25.02 40.33 -4.05
N GLN A 70 24.48 39.35 -3.33
CA GLN A 70 25.23 38.31 -2.63
C GLN A 70 24.98 36.92 -3.21
N GLN A 71 23.76 36.65 -3.68
CA GLN A 71 23.40 35.38 -4.29
C GLN A 71 23.68 35.42 -5.79
N SER A 72 24.32 34.37 -6.31
CA SER A 72 24.62 34.19 -7.72
C SER A 72 24.05 32.89 -8.25
N PHE A 73 23.71 32.88 -9.54
CA PHE A 73 23.08 31.78 -10.23
C PHE A 73 23.88 31.48 -11.51
N ASP A 74 24.07 30.21 -11.84
CA ASP A 74 24.70 29.82 -13.10
C ASP A 74 23.65 29.85 -14.23
N PRO A 75 23.78 30.71 -15.25
CA PRO A 75 22.85 30.74 -16.37
C PRO A 75 22.78 29.45 -17.19
N LYS A 76 23.70 28.49 -16.98
CA LYS A 76 23.71 27.19 -17.65
C LYS A 76 22.92 26.10 -16.92
N ASP A 77 22.41 26.37 -15.71
CA ASP A 77 21.62 25.39 -14.95
C ASP A 77 20.23 25.19 -15.61
N ASP A 78 19.77 23.94 -15.72
CA ASP A 78 18.46 23.57 -16.29
C ASP A 78 17.30 24.24 -15.53
N HIS A 79 17.50 24.56 -14.25
CA HIS A 79 16.52 25.20 -13.38
C HIS A 79 16.79 26.70 -13.12
N TYR A 80 17.81 27.27 -13.75
CA TYR A 80 18.25 28.67 -13.57
C TYR A 80 17.09 29.65 -13.53
N LYS A 81 16.20 29.62 -14.54
CA LYS A 81 15.14 30.61 -14.67
C LYS A 81 14.16 30.58 -13.49
N ARG A 82 13.72 29.37 -13.10
CA ARG A 82 12.79 29.18 -11.98
C ARG A 82 13.41 29.67 -10.67
N ASP A 83 14.66 29.26 -10.41
CA ASP A 83 15.31 29.51 -9.13
C ASP A 83 15.74 30.98 -9.00
N TYR A 84 16.24 31.58 -10.08
CA TYR A 84 16.54 33.01 -10.16
C TYR A 84 15.29 33.86 -9.94
N ASP A 85 14.21 33.61 -10.69
CA ASP A 85 12.98 34.41 -10.61
C ASP A 85 12.31 34.29 -9.22
N SER A 86 12.31 33.07 -8.66
CA SER A 86 11.81 32.79 -7.30
C SER A 86 12.60 33.57 -6.25
N HIS A 87 13.94 33.48 -6.30
CA HIS A 87 14.82 34.19 -5.38
C HIS A 87 14.65 35.71 -5.50
N VAL A 88 14.70 36.27 -6.72
CA VAL A 88 14.61 37.72 -6.95
C VAL A 88 13.28 38.27 -6.43
N SER A 89 12.18 37.57 -6.68
CA SER A 89 10.85 37.97 -6.19
C SER A 89 10.81 38.01 -4.67
N GLN A 90 11.31 36.96 -4.00
CA GLN A 90 11.34 36.90 -2.54
C GLN A 90 12.33 37.91 -1.94
N CYS A 91 13.49 38.10 -2.56
CA CYS A 91 14.54 39.01 -2.12
C CYS A 91 14.08 40.47 -2.22
N LYS A 92 13.30 40.82 -3.25
CA LYS A 92 12.66 42.13 -3.38
C LYS A 92 11.70 42.42 -2.22
N ILE A 93 10.86 41.44 -1.85
CA ILE A 93 9.94 41.55 -0.71
C ILE A 93 10.71 41.77 0.59
N ASN A 94 11.86 41.11 0.75
CA ASN A 94 12.71 41.21 1.93
C ASN A 94 13.64 42.46 1.94
N GLY A 95 13.46 43.41 1.02
CA GLY A 95 14.28 44.63 0.95
C GLY A 95 15.77 44.36 0.67
N GLY A 96 16.10 43.29 -0.06
CA GLY A 96 17.49 42.90 -0.33
C GLY A 96 18.20 42.18 0.83
N GLN A 97 17.54 42.00 1.97
CA GLN A 97 18.11 41.28 3.11
C GLN A 97 18.00 39.76 2.93
N ILE A 98 19.11 39.04 3.18
CA ILE A 98 19.12 37.58 3.20
C ILE A 98 18.62 37.09 4.56
N ILE A 99 17.40 36.57 4.58
CA ILE A 99 16.81 35.94 5.76
C ILE A 99 17.41 34.55 5.92
N LYS A 100 18.21 34.34 6.97
CA LYS A 100 18.67 33.00 7.36
C LYS A 100 17.64 32.39 8.29
N LYS A 101 17.12 31.21 7.94
CA LYS A 101 16.18 30.47 8.81
C LYS A 101 16.93 29.33 9.51
N VAL A 102 16.54 29.08 10.76
CA VAL A 102 17.03 27.92 11.50
C VAL A 102 16.31 26.69 10.94
N LYS A 103 17.07 25.73 10.40
CA LYS A 103 16.56 24.41 10.04
C LYS A 103 16.94 23.45 11.17
N LEU A 104 15.99 23.12 12.03
CA LEU A 104 16.19 22.08 13.04
C LEU A 104 16.25 20.71 12.35
N ASP A 105 16.96 19.76 12.98
CA ASP A 105 16.89 18.36 12.55
C ASP A 105 15.45 17.87 12.71
N GLU A 106 14.96 17.10 11.74
CA GLU A 106 13.70 16.38 11.89
C GLU A 106 13.82 15.48 13.12
N GLN A 107 13.02 15.76 14.15
CA GLN A 107 12.98 14.87 15.30
C GLN A 107 12.39 13.53 14.84
N PRO A 108 13.04 12.40 15.17
CA PRO A 108 12.48 11.10 14.84
C PRO A 108 11.15 10.95 15.59
N PHE A 109 10.05 10.91 14.85
CA PHE A 109 8.76 10.55 15.42
C PHE A 109 8.84 9.13 15.98
N PRO A 110 8.25 8.86 17.16
CA PRO A 110 8.07 7.49 17.62
C PRO A 110 7.37 6.68 16.53
N TYR A 111 7.95 5.54 16.17
CA TYR A 111 7.33 4.64 15.20
C TYR A 111 6.21 3.88 15.90
N ILE A 112 4.96 4.30 15.68
CA ILE A 112 3.76 3.73 16.33
C ILE A 112 2.71 3.38 15.27
N PRO A 113 2.93 2.29 14.50
CA PRO A 113 2.13 2.00 13.31
C PRO A 113 0.65 1.70 13.62
N HIS A 114 0.34 1.13 14.79
CA HIS A 114 -1.04 0.83 15.18
C HIS A 114 -1.89 2.10 15.39
N ILE A 115 -1.26 3.23 15.72
CA ILE A 115 -1.93 4.54 15.82
C ILE A 115 -1.82 5.27 14.49
N GLN A 116 -0.60 5.47 13.98
CA GLN A 116 -0.36 6.35 12.83
C GLN A 116 -0.92 5.83 11.50
N ARG A 117 -1.12 4.51 11.37
CA ARG A 117 -1.68 3.90 10.14
C ARG A 117 -3.17 3.61 10.22
N ASN A 118 -3.82 3.97 11.32
CA ASN A 118 -5.26 3.80 11.50
C ASN A 118 -5.86 5.12 12.03
N GLU A 119 -6.34 5.94 11.10
CA GLU A 119 -6.93 7.25 11.41
C GLU A 119 -8.11 7.15 12.39
N THR A 120 -8.91 6.07 12.28
CA THR A 120 -10.00 5.78 13.21
C THR A 120 -9.48 5.59 14.63
N TYR A 121 -8.46 4.73 14.81
CA TYR A 121 -7.89 4.47 16.12
C TYR A 121 -7.22 5.73 16.70
N ALA A 122 -6.48 6.48 15.87
CA ALA A 122 -5.85 7.74 16.28
C ALA A 122 -6.90 8.77 16.75
N TYR A 123 -8.01 8.90 16.02
CA TYR A 123 -9.12 9.79 16.41
C TYR A 123 -9.74 9.37 17.75
N LEU A 124 -10.04 8.08 17.92
CA LEU A 124 -10.63 7.57 19.16
C LEU A 124 -9.69 7.74 20.35
N LEU A 125 -8.39 7.53 20.15
CA LEU A 125 -7.38 7.75 21.18
C LEU A 125 -7.32 9.22 21.60
N ALA A 126 -7.28 10.16 20.64
CA ALA A 126 -7.25 11.58 20.93
C ALA A 126 -8.50 12.08 21.69
N ASN A 127 -9.63 11.39 21.56
CA ASN A 127 -10.89 11.72 22.22
C ASN A 127 -11.17 10.87 23.46
N ASN A 128 -10.22 10.07 23.96
CA ASN A 128 -10.41 9.15 25.10
C ASN A 128 -11.62 8.18 24.92
N THR A 129 -11.84 7.71 23.70
CA THR A 129 -12.97 6.85 23.31
C THR A 129 -12.53 5.55 22.62
N THR A 130 -11.32 5.06 22.92
CA THR A 130 -10.76 3.83 22.32
C THR A 130 -11.61 2.58 22.53
N GLN A 131 -12.44 2.54 23.59
CA GLN A 131 -13.43 1.49 23.83
C GLN A 131 -14.49 1.37 22.73
N GLN A 132 -14.66 2.40 21.89
CA GLN A 132 -15.56 2.35 20.73
C GLN A 132 -14.92 1.69 19.51
N PHE A 133 -13.61 1.40 19.54
CA PHE A 133 -12.89 0.85 18.40
C PHE A 133 -13.44 -0.52 17.99
N LYS A 134 -13.76 -0.61 16.70
CA LYS A 134 -14.21 -1.78 15.97
C LYS A 134 -13.27 -2.01 14.79
N THR A 135 -12.91 -3.26 14.56
CA THR A 135 -12.12 -3.65 13.40
C THR A 135 -13.04 -3.84 12.19
N THR A 136 -12.43 -3.96 11.01
CA THR A 136 -13.14 -4.33 9.80
C THR A 136 -13.65 -5.78 9.92
N HIS A 137 -14.97 -5.96 10.01
CA HIS A 137 -15.60 -7.27 10.21
C HIS A 137 -16.23 -7.84 8.94
N TYR A 138 -16.57 -6.98 7.97
CA TYR A 138 -17.28 -7.38 6.76
C TYR A 138 -16.35 -7.26 5.55
N TYR A 139 -16.38 -8.27 4.70
CA TYR A 139 -15.48 -8.43 3.56
C TYR A 139 -16.10 -9.41 2.55
N ILE A 140 -15.48 -9.55 1.40
CA ILE A 140 -15.89 -10.50 0.36
C ILE A 140 -14.77 -11.51 0.19
N THR A 141 -15.09 -12.79 0.15
CA THR A 141 -14.14 -13.84 -0.26
C THR A 141 -14.43 -14.27 -1.69
N TYR A 142 -13.42 -14.71 -2.44
CA TYR A 142 -13.59 -15.20 -3.81
C TYR A 142 -12.64 -16.35 -4.13
N ASP A 143 -13.02 -17.14 -5.13
CA ASP A 143 -12.22 -18.26 -5.62
C ASP A 143 -12.53 -18.50 -7.10
N PHE A 144 -11.50 -18.78 -7.90
CA PHE A 144 -11.61 -19.06 -9.32
C PHE A 144 -11.35 -20.53 -9.60
N GLU A 145 -12.20 -21.12 -10.44
CA GLU A 145 -11.91 -22.40 -11.05
C GLU A 145 -11.40 -22.21 -12.47
N THR A 146 -10.39 -22.98 -12.84
CA THR A 146 -9.67 -22.81 -14.11
C THR A 146 -9.42 -24.15 -14.78
N VAL A 147 -9.23 -24.11 -16.10
CA VAL A 147 -8.81 -25.27 -16.89
C VAL A 147 -7.50 -24.98 -17.60
N GLU A 148 -6.61 -25.97 -17.64
CA GLU A 148 -5.36 -25.86 -18.36
C GLU A 148 -5.59 -26.02 -19.87
N ARG A 149 -5.15 -25.02 -20.64
CA ARG A 149 -5.01 -25.09 -22.10
C ARG A 149 -3.55 -25.25 -22.47
N LYS A 150 -3.19 -26.39 -23.06
CA LYS A 150 -1.83 -26.66 -23.52
C LYS A 150 -1.55 -25.84 -24.80
N VAL A 151 -0.46 -25.08 -24.77
CA VAL A 151 -0.05 -24.19 -25.88
C VAL A 151 1.21 -24.74 -26.56
N ASN A 152 2.21 -25.17 -25.79
CA ASN A 152 3.46 -25.76 -26.27
C ASN A 152 4.17 -24.95 -27.38
N THR A 153 4.24 -23.62 -27.24
CA THR A 153 4.90 -22.73 -28.21
C THR A 153 6.25 -22.23 -27.70
N TYR A 154 7.25 -22.14 -28.58
CA TYR A 154 8.55 -21.56 -28.25
C TYR A 154 8.58 -20.04 -28.52
N PHE A 155 9.33 -19.30 -27.70
CA PHE A 155 9.55 -17.86 -27.88
C PHE A 155 10.96 -17.45 -27.39
N GLY A 156 11.40 -16.26 -27.80
CA GLY A 156 12.74 -15.76 -27.48
C GLY A 156 13.77 -16.08 -28.57
N LYS A 157 15.04 -16.23 -28.18
CA LYS A 157 16.14 -16.43 -29.12
C LYS A 157 16.19 -17.90 -29.57
N PRO A 158 16.29 -18.16 -30.89
CA PRO A 158 16.58 -19.49 -31.40
C PRO A 158 17.85 -20.06 -30.77
N ILE A 159 17.81 -21.34 -30.36
CA ILE A 159 18.99 -22.00 -29.76
C ILE A 159 20.11 -22.17 -30.80
N THR A 160 19.74 -22.34 -32.08
CA THR A 160 20.65 -22.32 -33.23
C THR A 160 20.07 -21.42 -34.32
N LYS A 161 20.91 -20.95 -35.25
CA LYS A 161 20.54 -19.93 -36.27
C LYS A 161 19.30 -20.28 -37.12
N ASP A 162 18.89 -21.55 -37.16
CA ASP A 162 17.76 -22.04 -37.96
C ASP A 162 16.76 -22.89 -37.15
N SER A 163 16.82 -22.86 -35.81
CA SER A 163 15.96 -23.68 -34.95
C SER A 163 14.61 -23.02 -34.66
N VAL A 164 13.52 -23.79 -34.81
CA VAL A 164 12.17 -23.43 -34.31
C VAL A 164 12.10 -23.49 -32.78
N ILE A 165 13.02 -24.23 -32.15
CA ILE A 165 13.16 -24.30 -30.69
C ILE A 165 13.93 -23.05 -30.22
N CYS A 166 13.28 -22.28 -29.36
CA CYS A 166 13.85 -21.11 -28.71
C CYS A 166 14.24 -21.41 -27.26
N ASN A 167 15.01 -20.50 -26.67
CA ASN A 167 15.47 -20.59 -25.28
C ASN A 167 14.35 -20.47 -24.23
N SER A 168 13.11 -20.23 -24.63
CA SER A 168 11.95 -20.22 -23.74
C SER A 168 10.77 -20.93 -24.37
N GLN A 169 10.01 -21.64 -23.55
CA GLN A 169 8.84 -22.40 -23.96
C GLN A 169 7.64 -21.99 -23.12
N TRP A 170 6.53 -21.72 -23.79
CA TRP A 170 5.24 -21.49 -23.20
C TRP A 170 4.44 -22.79 -23.26
N ILE A 171 4.34 -23.46 -22.11
CA ILE A 171 3.76 -24.81 -22.02
C ILE A 171 2.24 -24.74 -22.05
N SER A 172 1.64 -23.91 -21.19
CA SER A 172 0.19 -23.83 -21.04
C SER A 172 -0.29 -22.46 -20.54
N VAL A 173 -1.60 -22.27 -20.61
CA VAL A 173 -2.35 -21.13 -20.09
C VAL A 173 -3.48 -21.64 -19.22
N LEU A 174 -3.72 -20.98 -18.09
CA LEU A 174 -4.92 -21.20 -17.30
C LEU A 174 -6.04 -20.33 -17.86
N GLU A 175 -7.13 -20.99 -18.26
CA GLU A 175 -8.33 -20.32 -18.75
C GLU A 175 -9.39 -20.36 -17.62
N PRO A 176 -9.97 -19.22 -17.25
CA PRO A 176 -10.95 -19.16 -16.17
C PRO A 176 -12.26 -19.81 -16.60
N LEU A 177 -12.77 -20.71 -15.76
CA LEU A 177 -13.97 -21.51 -15.98
C LEU A 177 -15.17 -20.93 -15.20
N SER A 178 -14.95 -20.60 -13.94
CA SER A 178 -15.94 -19.95 -13.07
C SER A 178 -15.28 -19.13 -11.97
N VAL A 179 -16.08 -18.29 -11.33
CA VAL A 179 -15.73 -17.56 -10.11
C VAL A 179 -16.91 -17.55 -9.16
N ALA A 180 -16.65 -17.90 -7.90
CA ALA A 180 -17.60 -17.72 -6.81
C ALA A 180 -17.12 -16.58 -5.91
N SER A 181 -18.05 -15.94 -5.23
CA SER A 181 -17.73 -15.04 -4.14
C SER A 181 -18.76 -15.12 -3.02
N THR A 182 -18.28 -15.11 -1.78
CA THR A 182 -19.13 -15.03 -0.60
C THR A 182 -18.97 -13.65 0.04
N ILE A 183 -20.07 -12.92 0.08
CA ILE A 183 -20.20 -11.59 0.68
C ILE A 183 -20.64 -11.78 2.12
N LYS A 184 -19.81 -11.33 3.06
CA LYS A 184 -20.12 -11.34 4.48
C LYS A 184 -20.68 -9.99 4.89
N LEU A 185 -21.93 -9.97 5.37
CA LEU A 185 -22.70 -8.77 5.69
C LEU A 185 -23.21 -8.77 7.12
N LYS A 186 -23.55 -7.58 7.62
CA LYS A 186 -24.25 -7.43 8.90
C LYS A 186 -25.64 -8.07 8.79
N TRP A 187 -26.00 -8.89 9.78
CA TRP A 187 -27.34 -9.47 9.81
C TRP A 187 -28.42 -8.37 9.91
N ARG A 188 -29.50 -8.54 9.14
CA ARG A 188 -30.70 -7.69 9.15
C ARG A 188 -31.92 -8.58 9.11
N GLU A 189 -32.97 -8.22 9.84
CA GLU A 189 -34.21 -9.01 9.91
C GLU A 189 -34.88 -9.20 8.54
N GLN A 190 -34.67 -8.27 7.60
CA GLN A 190 -35.16 -8.37 6.23
C GLN A 190 -34.60 -9.59 5.46
N TYR A 191 -33.48 -10.17 5.92
CA TYR A 191 -32.87 -11.35 5.30
C TYR A 191 -33.47 -12.68 5.78
N ASN A 192 -34.30 -12.72 6.83
CA ASN A 192 -34.82 -13.98 7.39
C ASN A 192 -35.58 -14.85 6.38
N ASN A 193 -36.19 -14.25 5.36
CA ASN A 193 -37.05 -14.94 4.38
C ASN A 193 -36.49 -14.87 2.96
N ASP A 194 -35.20 -14.56 2.82
CA ASP A 194 -34.55 -14.48 1.52
C ASP A 194 -33.51 -15.60 1.43
N ASP A 195 -33.80 -16.59 0.58
CA ASP A 195 -32.99 -17.81 0.40
C ASP A 195 -31.57 -17.50 -0.11
N ASN A 196 -31.31 -16.27 -0.59
CA ASN A 196 -29.97 -15.84 -0.98
C ASN A 196 -29.06 -15.55 0.22
N TYR A 197 -29.61 -15.47 1.44
CA TYR A 197 -28.87 -15.12 2.65
C TYR A 197 -28.84 -16.29 3.64
N ARG A 198 -27.64 -16.74 3.95
CA ARG A 198 -27.39 -17.73 4.99
C ARG A 198 -26.98 -17.05 6.29
N LYS A 199 -27.69 -17.35 7.38
CA LYS A 199 -27.37 -16.86 8.72
C LYS A 199 -26.26 -17.71 9.36
N ILE A 200 -25.20 -17.08 9.84
CA ILE A 200 -24.15 -17.76 10.62
C ILE A 200 -23.80 -16.95 11.88
N THR A 201 -23.18 -17.62 12.85
CA THR A 201 -22.64 -16.99 14.06
C THR A 201 -21.13 -16.96 13.99
N THR A 202 -20.54 -15.82 14.31
CA THR A 202 -19.09 -15.63 14.39
C THR A 202 -18.70 -14.99 15.73
N PRO A 203 -17.41 -14.84 16.05
CA PRO A 203 -16.95 -14.16 17.27
C PRO A 203 -17.50 -12.73 17.43
N PHE A 204 -17.91 -12.10 16.33
CA PHE A 204 -18.44 -10.73 16.31
C PHE A 204 -19.97 -10.64 16.34
N GLY A 205 -20.66 -11.79 16.45
CA GLY A 205 -22.10 -11.90 16.47
C GLY A 205 -22.67 -12.56 15.22
N THR A 206 -23.95 -12.30 14.97
CA THR A 206 -24.67 -12.88 13.84
C THR A 206 -24.43 -12.09 12.56
N VAL A 207 -24.09 -12.79 11.48
CA VAL A 207 -23.84 -12.22 10.16
C VAL A 207 -24.65 -12.96 9.09
N ALA A 208 -24.81 -12.31 7.93
CA ALA A 208 -25.43 -12.89 6.75
C ALA A 208 -24.36 -13.18 5.71
N LEU A 209 -24.37 -14.38 5.13
CA LEU A 209 -23.58 -14.73 3.95
C LEU A 209 -24.49 -14.70 2.73
N LYS A 210 -24.06 -13.98 1.71
CA LYS A 210 -24.66 -14.01 0.38
C LYS A 210 -23.62 -14.54 -0.59
N THR A 211 -24.01 -15.42 -1.50
CA THR A 211 -23.09 -15.97 -2.50
C THR A 211 -23.48 -15.50 -3.90
N ILE A 212 -22.48 -15.16 -4.69
CA ILE A 212 -22.63 -14.85 -6.13
C ILE A 212 -21.72 -15.79 -6.91
N TYR A 213 -22.18 -16.22 -8.09
CA TYR A 213 -21.48 -17.16 -8.93
C TYR A 213 -21.57 -16.73 -10.40
N PHE A 214 -20.43 -16.79 -11.09
CA PHE A 214 -20.35 -16.53 -12.51
C PHE A 214 -19.53 -17.60 -13.24
N ASP A 215 -19.93 -17.96 -14.45
CA ASP A 215 -19.22 -18.95 -15.26
C ASP A 215 -19.27 -18.66 -16.76
N LEU A 216 -18.55 -19.46 -17.54
CA LEU A 216 -18.48 -19.32 -19.00
C LEU A 216 -19.84 -19.44 -19.73
N ARG A 217 -20.86 -20.07 -19.12
CA ARG A 217 -22.20 -20.21 -19.72
C ARG A 217 -22.94 -18.87 -19.78
N GLN A 218 -22.51 -17.89 -18.98
CA GLN A 218 -23.07 -16.53 -18.95
C GLN A 218 -22.43 -15.57 -19.96
N GLY A 219 -21.39 -16.00 -20.68
CA GLY A 219 -20.71 -15.20 -21.71
C GLY A 219 -19.21 -15.07 -21.47
N THR A 220 -18.47 -14.64 -22.50
CA THR A 220 -17.00 -14.48 -22.43
C THR A 220 -16.55 -13.32 -21.54
N ASP A 221 -17.47 -12.44 -21.18
CA ASP A 221 -17.27 -11.26 -20.34
C ASP A 221 -17.66 -11.48 -18.87
N PHE A 222 -17.95 -12.72 -18.46
CA PHE A 222 -18.40 -13.04 -17.08
C PHE A 222 -17.47 -12.49 -15.98
N ILE A 223 -16.16 -12.39 -16.21
CA ILE A 223 -15.22 -11.77 -15.27
C ILE A 223 -15.51 -10.28 -15.07
N SER A 224 -15.85 -9.57 -16.15
CA SER A 224 -16.23 -8.16 -16.07
C SER A 224 -17.56 -8.01 -15.34
N GLN A 225 -18.53 -8.88 -15.62
CA GLN A 225 -19.81 -8.92 -14.91
C GLN A 225 -19.62 -9.21 -13.40
N TRP A 226 -18.74 -10.15 -13.07
CA TRP A 226 -18.36 -10.44 -11.69
C TRP A 226 -17.73 -9.23 -10.99
N ILE A 227 -16.78 -8.54 -11.62
CA ILE A 227 -16.16 -7.32 -11.03
C ILE A 227 -17.22 -6.23 -10.80
N GLU A 228 -18.18 -6.06 -11.73
CA GLU A 228 -19.30 -5.13 -11.54
C GLU A 228 -20.14 -5.50 -10.33
N GLN A 229 -20.50 -6.78 -10.19
CA GLN A 229 -21.25 -7.26 -9.04
C GLN A 229 -20.46 -7.09 -7.73
N VAL A 230 -19.14 -7.34 -7.73
CA VAL A 230 -18.28 -7.13 -6.56
C VAL A 230 -18.29 -5.67 -6.12
N PHE A 231 -18.24 -4.70 -7.05
CA PHE A 231 -18.38 -3.29 -6.71
C PHE A 231 -19.75 -2.96 -6.13
N GLU A 232 -20.83 -3.55 -6.65
CA GLU A 232 -22.18 -3.32 -6.11
C GLU A 232 -22.31 -3.84 -4.68
N GLU A 233 -21.89 -5.08 -4.43
CA GLU A 233 -21.92 -5.68 -3.09
C GLU A 233 -20.99 -4.96 -2.11
N ALA A 234 -19.85 -4.47 -2.59
CA ALA A 234 -18.89 -3.71 -1.78
C ALA A 234 -19.52 -2.44 -1.18
N LYS A 235 -20.52 -1.83 -1.81
CA LYS A 235 -21.24 -0.68 -1.22
C LYS A 235 -21.89 -1.05 0.11
N GLN A 236 -22.55 -2.21 0.17
CA GLN A 236 -23.18 -2.65 1.41
C GLN A 236 -22.13 -3.07 2.45
N VAL A 237 -21.06 -3.74 2.04
CA VAL A 237 -19.94 -4.11 2.93
C VAL A 237 -19.28 -2.87 3.54
N GLU A 238 -19.08 -1.82 2.76
CA GLU A 238 -18.53 -0.54 3.23
C GLU A 238 -19.46 0.11 4.27
N LEU A 239 -20.77 0.13 4.01
CA LEU A 239 -21.76 0.65 4.96
C LEU A 239 -21.79 -0.17 6.25
N ASP A 240 -21.66 -1.49 6.17
CA ASP A 240 -21.70 -2.39 7.34
C ASP A 240 -20.50 -2.21 8.25
N ASN A 241 -19.35 -1.78 7.71
CA ASN A 241 -18.14 -1.48 8.47
C ASN A 241 -18.08 -0.06 9.03
N LYS A 242 -18.89 0.89 8.53
CA LYS A 242 -18.90 2.27 9.02
C LYS A 242 -19.40 2.35 10.46
N TYR A 243 -18.90 3.36 11.17
CA TYR A 243 -19.36 3.70 12.51
C TYR A 243 -20.69 4.44 12.43
N ASP A 244 -21.58 4.19 13.41
CA ASP A 244 -22.87 4.89 13.50
C ASP A 244 -22.68 6.40 13.71
N ASN A 245 -21.63 6.78 14.46
CA ASN A 245 -21.21 8.18 14.59
C ASN A 245 -20.38 8.60 13.37
N LYS A 246 -20.91 9.58 12.61
CA LYS A 246 -20.29 10.12 11.40
C LYS A 246 -19.01 10.92 11.64
N ASP A 247 -18.78 11.38 12.88
CA ASP A 247 -17.58 12.14 13.23
C ASP A 247 -16.35 11.23 13.36
N ILE A 248 -16.55 9.92 13.53
CA ILE A 248 -15.46 8.94 13.58
C ILE A 248 -15.01 8.67 12.14
N PRO A 249 -13.77 9.03 11.76
CA PRO A 249 -13.28 8.77 10.42
C PRO A 249 -13.15 7.27 10.19
N TYR A 250 -13.61 6.78 9.04
CA TYR A 250 -13.40 5.40 8.59
C TYR A 250 -13.16 5.40 7.07
N ASN A 251 -11.90 5.18 6.68
CA ASN A 251 -11.45 5.26 5.29
C ASN A 251 -10.73 3.97 4.84
N GLN A 252 -11.26 2.81 5.23
CA GLN A 252 -10.73 1.52 4.81
C GLN A 252 -11.37 1.08 3.50
N CYS A 253 -10.56 0.66 2.53
CA CYS A 253 -11.06 0.01 1.32
C CYS A 253 -11.71 -1.34 1.68
N VAL A 254 -12.78 -1.70 0.97
CA VAL A 254 -13.43 -3.02 1.14
C VAL A 254 -12.46 -4.12 0.70
N SER A 255 -12.24 -5.10 1.58
CA SER A 255 -11.34 -6.23 1.34
C SER A 255 -12.04 -7.31 0.51
N ILE A 256 -11.42 -7.67 -0.62
CA ILE A 256 -11.79 -8.79 -1.49
C ILE A 256 -10.68 -9.83 -1.37
N ILE A 257 -10.97 -10.96 -0.72
CA ILE A 257 -9.97 -11.88 -0.18
C ILE A 257 -10.05 -13.22 -0.93
N GLY A 258 -8.98 -13.56 -1.65
CA GLY A 258 -8.83 -14.90 -2.24
C GLY A 258 -7.82 -15.73 -1.45
N PHE A 259 -7.78 -17.04 -1.68
CA PHE A 259 -6.82 -17.93 -1.04
C PHE A 259 -5.74 -18.38 -2.04
N ASN A 260 -4.46 -18.11 -1.75
CA ASN A 260 -3.37 -18.35 -2.72
C ASN A 260 -3.58 -17.59 -4.05
N SER A 261 -4.37 -16.53 -4.01
CA SER A 261 -4.82 -15.77 -5.17
C SER A 261 -3.76 -14.83 -5.72
N SER A 262 -2.80 -14.42 -4.89
CA SER A 262 -1.73 -13.47 -5.26
C SER A 262 -0.88 -13.94 -6.44
N ARG A 263 -0.73 -15.25 -6.59
CA ARG A 263 0.07 -15.89 -7.64
C ARG A 263 -0.76 -16.33 -8.84
N PHE A 264 -1.99 -16.76 -8.62
CA PHE A 264 -2.82 -17.41 -9.63
C PHE A 264 -3.97 -16.50 -10.06
N ASP A 265 -4.98 -16.34 -9.21
CA ASP A 265 -6.24 -15.70 -9.60
C ASP A 265 -6.08 -14.24 -10.01
N GLN A 266 -5.30 -13.47 -9.25
CA GLN A 266 -5.08 -12.04 -9.54
C GLN A 266 -4.48 -11.83 -10.94
N ALA A 267 -3.65 -12.76 -11.42
CA ALA A 267 -3.11 -12.69 -12.78
C ALA A 267 -4.21 -12.88 -13.85
N LEU A 268 -5.24 -13.68 -13.56
CA LEU A 268 -6.35 -13.95 -14.49
C LEU A 268 -7.21 -12.71 -14.74
N PHE A 269 -7.55 -11.98 -13.67
CA PHE A 269 -8.50 -10.87 -13.76
C PHE A 269 -7.87 -9.46 -13.75
N SER A 270 -6.57 -9.32 -13.42
CA SER A 270 -5.89 -8.01 -13.35
C SER A 270 -6.05 -7.16 -14.61
N LYS A 271 -6.04 -7.78 -15.80
CA LYS A 271 -6.25 -7.10 -17.08
C LYS A 271 -7.62 -6.43 -17.21
N TYR A 272 -8.62 -6.87 -16.44
CA TYR A 272 -9.96 -6.27 -16.41
C TYR A 272 -10.10 -5.14 -15.38
N LEU A 273 -9.09 -4.92 -14.51
CA LEU A 273 -9.12 -3.92 -13.43
C LEU A 273 -8.73 -2.50 -13.88
N HIS A 274 -8.53 -2.27 -15.17
CA HIS A 274 -8.26 -0.95 -15.73
C HIS A 274 -9.08 -0.73 -17.01
N ASN A 275 -10.17 0.02 -16.90
CA ASN A 275 -11.09 0.31 -17.99
C ASN A 275 -11.79 1.65 -17.78
N ASP A 276 -12.87 1.94 -18.51
CA ASP A 276 -13.60 3.22 -18.40
C ASP A 276 -14.35 3.40 -17.06
N LYS A 277 -14.70 2.32 -16.36
CA LYS A 277 -15.46 2.34 -15.10
C LYS A 277 -14.55 2.45 -13.87
N TRP A 278 -13.41 1.76 -13.86
CA TRP A 278 -12.51 1.72 -12.71
C TRP A 278 -11.02 1.74 -13.11
N THR A 279 -10.17 2.10 -12.16
CA THR A 279 -8.72 2.19 -12.36
C THR A 279 -7.96 1.60 -11.18
N ILE A 280 -6.86 0.91 -11.47
CA ILE A 280 -5.87 0.53 -10.46
C ILE A 280 -5.23 1.79 -9.90
N GLN A 281 -5.34 1.99 -8.59
CA GLN A 281 -4.72 3.10 -7.85
C GLN A 281 -3.35 2.73 -7.30
N SER A 282 -3.21 1.49 -6.84
CA SER A 282 -1.93 0.97 -6.37
C SER A 282 -1.82 -0.53 -6.57
N TYR A 283 -0.59 -0.97 -6.81
CA TYR A 283 -0.22 -2.37 -6.89
C TYR A 283 1.00 -2.58 -6.00
N ILE A 284 0.89 -3.48 -5.03
CA ILE A 284 1.98 -3.83 -4.11
C ILE A 284 2.32 -5.29 -4.33
N GLY A 285 3.58 -5.57 -4.64
CA GLY A 285 4.06 -6.93 -4.90
C GLY A 285 4.96 -6.97 -6.12
N THR A 286 5.26 -8.19 -6.55
CA THR A 286 5.93 -8.44 -7.82
C THR A 286 4.91 -8.95 -8.83
N MET A 287 5.21 -8.86 -10.13
CA MET A 287 4.30 -9.34 -11.18
C MET A 287 3.89 -10.83 -11.03
N GLY A 288 4.67 -11.64 -10.30
CA GLY A 288 4.34 -13.04 -10.02
C GLY A 288 3.68 -13.29 -8.66
N GLN A 289 3.65 -12.30 -7.76
CA GLN A 289 3.04 -12.37 -6.43
C GLN A 289 2.51 -10.97 -6.03
N GLY A 290 1.28 -10.68 -6.44
CA GLY A 290 0.56 -9.46 -6.06
C GLY A 290 0.09 -9.55 -4.61
N LYS A 291 0.73 -8.82 -3.70
CA LYS A 291 0.30 -8.80 -2.28
C LYS A 291 -1.02 -8.06 -2.12
N GLN A 292 -1.18 -6.96 -2.86
CA GLN A 292 -2.37 -6.12 -2.81
C GLN A 292 -2.57 -5.36 -4.13
N ILE A 293 -3.81 -5.32 -4.60
CA ILE A 293 -4.24 -4.49 -5.73
C ILE A 293 -5.39 -3.61 -5.26
N VAL A 294 -5.23 -2.29 -5.28
CA VAL A 294 -6.30 -1.34 -4.95
C VAL A 294 -6.90 -0.79 -6.23
N VAL A 295 -8.21 -0.87 -6.33
CA VAL A 295 -8.98 -0.44 -7.50
C VAL A 295 -10.03 0.57 -7.07
N GLU A 296 -10.09 1.70 -7.77
CA GLU A 296 -11.07 2.76 -7.55
C GLU A 296 -12.07 2.81 -8.68
N HIS A 297 -13.35 2.83 -8.34
CA HIS A 297 -14.42 3.15 -9.28
C HIS A 297 -14.40 4.64 -9.61
N LYS A 298 -14.22 5.00 -10.89
CA LYS A 298 -13.93 6.37 -11.32
C LYS A 298 -15.04 7.37 -10.97
N GLN A 299 -16.31 6.94 -11.03
CA GLN A 299 -17.48 7.79 -10.77
C GLN A 299 -17.82 7.89 -9.27
N THR A 300 -18.07 6.76 -8.60
CA THR A 300 -18.45 6.73 -7.18
C THR A 300 -17.31 7.00 -6.20
N LYS A 301 -16.04 6.93 -6.67
CA LYS A 301 -14.83 7.00 -5.83
C LYS A 301 -14.69 5.90 -4.79
N GLN A 302 -15.53 4.87 -4.88
CA GLN A 302 -15.42 3.71 -4.03
C GLN A 302 -14.12 2.94 -4.33
N GLN A 303 -13.46 2.48 -3.27
CA GLN A 303 -12.22 1.72 -3.37
C GLN A 303 -12.39 0.32 -2.79
N ILE A 304 -11.99 -0.68 -3.58
CA ILE A 304 -11.88 -2.08 -3.17
C ILE A 304 -10.40 -2.50 -3.25
N LYS A 305 -9.99 -3.44 -2.39
CA LYS A 305 -8.64 -4.01 -2.43
C LYS A 305 -8.69 -5.52 -2.54
N PHE A 306 -8.02 -6.06 -3.55
CA PHE A 306 -7.79 -7.49 -3.68
C PHE A 306 -6.56 -7.87 -2.87
N ILE A 307 -6.72 -8.83 -1.96
CA ILE A 307 -5.67 -9.35 -1.08
C ILE A 307 -5.74 -10.87 -1.00
N ASP A 308 -4.64 -11.47 -0.55
CA ASP A 308 -4.52 -12.92 -0.35
C ASP A 308 -4.60 -13.24 1.14
N ALA A 309 -5.46 -14.20 1.53
CA ALA A 309 -5.54 -14.71 2.89
C ALA A 309 -4.17 -15.23 3.39
N MET A 310 -3.36 -15.82 2.49
CA MET A 310 -2.02 -16.32 2.81
C MET A 310 -1.03 -15.20 3.19
N ASN A 311 -1.34 -13.93 2.94
CA ASN A 311 -0.53 -12.83 3.46
C ASN A 311 -0.57 -12.77 5.00
N TYR A 312 -1.60 -13.34 5.62
CA TYR A 312 -1.85 -13.31 7.05
C TYR A 312 -1.52 -14.63 7.77
N THR A 313 -1.08 -15.65 7.04
CA THR A 313 -0.75 -16.96 7.59
C THR A 313 0.60 -17.45 7.08
N GLN A 314 1.05 -18.61 7.58
CA GLN A 314 2.11 -19.34 6.90
C GLN A 314 1.57 -20.00 5.63
N PRO A 315 2.42 -20.27 4.62
CA PRO A 315 2.01 -20.98 3.42
C PRO A 315 1.40 -22.34 3.77
N THR A 316 0.13 -22.53 3.43
CA THR A 316 -0.64 -23.74 3.68
C THR A 316 -1.71 -23.91 2.61
N ASP A 317 -2.38 -25.06 2.58
CA ASP A 317 -3.56 -25.26 1.73
C ASP A 317 -4.85 -24.84 2.45
N LEU A 318 -5.93 -24.66 1.68
CA LEU A 318 -7.20 -24.16 2.22
C LEU A 318 -7.80 -25.11 3.28
N ALA A 319 -7.62 -26.42 3.13
CA ALA A 319 -8.16 -27.40 4.07
C ALA A 319 -7.45 -27.32 5.43
N ASN A 320 -6.13 -27.20 5.43
CA ASN A 320 -5.34 -27.00 6.63
C ASN A 320 -5.60 -25.62 7.25
N PHE A 321 -5.76 -24.57 6.43
CA PHE A 321 -6.19 -23.26 6.94
C PHE A 321 -7.55 -23.32 7.65
N ALA A 322 -8.53 -23.99 7.04
CA ALA A 322 -9.85 -24.20 7.62
C ALA A 322 -9.81 -24.99 8.93
N LYS A 323 -8.91 -25.97 9.02
CA LYS A 323 -8.72 -26.83 10.20
C LYS A 323 -7.99 -26.13 11.34
N ASP A 324 -6.91 -25.41 11.02
CA ASP A 324 -6.00 -24.82 12.01
C ASP A 324 -6.57 -23.54 12.62
N PHE A 325 -7.33 -22.77 11.83
CA PHE A 325 -7.87 -21.48 12.24
C PHE A 325 -9.40 -21.47 12.34
N GLY A 326 -10.11 -22.48 11.82
CA GLY A 326 -11.56 -22.61 11.96
C GLY A 326 -12.00 -23.26 13.26
N ASN A 327 -13.29 -23.56 13.37
CA ASN A 327 -13.91 -24.24 14.51
C ASN A 327 -14.35 -25.66 14.13
N LYS A 328 -14.81 -26.46 15.11
CA LYS A 328 -15.33 -27.82 14.86
C LYS A 328 -16.52 -27.86 13.91
N ASP A 329 -17.28 -26.77 13.86
CA ASP A 329 -18.46 -26.60 13.00
C ASP A 329 -18.09 -25.99 11.63
N ASN A 330 -16.81 -25.77 11.35
CA ASN A 330 -16.38 -25.25 10.06
C ASN A 330 -16.60 -26.32 8.98
N GLU A 331 -17.01 -25.88 7.80
CA GLU A 331 -17.22 -26.79 6.68
C GLU A 331 -15.89 -27.42 6.24
N SER A 332 -15.96 -28.67 5.79
CA SER A 332 -14.80 -29.37 5.23
C SER A 332 -14.65 -29.03 3.76
N LYS A 333 -13.40 -28.85 3.30
CA LYS A 333 -13.13 -28.61 1.88
C LYS A 333 -13.72 -29.72 1.03
N GLY A 334 -14.44 -29.36 -0.04
CA GLY A 334 -14.99 -30.32 -0.99
C GLY A 334 -13.91 -31.04 -1.80
N LEU A 335 -14.34 -31.93 -2.69
CA LEU A 335 -13.44 -32.69 -3.57
C LEU A 335 -13.77 -32.41 -5.03
N PHE A 336 -12.82 -31.87 -5.78
CA PHE A 336 -13.00 -31.60 -7.22
C PHE A 336 -11.87 -32.22 -8.06
N PRO A 337 -12.18 -32.85 -9.21
CA PRO A 337 -11.18 -33.53 -10.04
C PRO A 337 -10.51 -32.56 -11.03
N TYR A 338 -9.46 -31.89 -10.58
CA TYR A 338 -8.71 -30.92 -11.38
C TYR A 338 -8.08 -31.48 -12.67
N GLU A 339 -7.65 -32.75 -12.67
CA GLU A 339 -7.08 -33.41 -13.86
C GLU A 339 -8.16 -34.13 -14.72
N GLY A 340 -9.40 -34.18 -14.22
CA GLY A 340 -10.52 -34.83 -14.89
C GLY A 340 -11.14 -34.03 -16.04
N ILE A 341 -10.82 -32.74 -16.13
CA ILE A 341 -11.30 -31.83 -17.17
C ILE A 341 -10.14 -31.07 -17.82
N THR A 342 -10.28 -30.77 -19.11
CA THR A 342 -9.32 -30.01 -19.91
C THR A 342 -10.04 -28.90 -20.67
N TYR A 343 -9.28 -27.95 -21.21
CA TYR A 343 -9.84 -26.90 -22.07
C TYR A 343 -10.68 -27.44 -23.24
N ASP A 344 -10.34 -28.61 -23.77
CA ASP A 344 -11.02 -29.18 -24.94
C ASP A 344 -12.29 -29.95 -24.59
N ASN A 345 -12.41 -30.46 -23.36
CA ASN A 345 -13.51 -31.35 -22.97
C ASN A 345 -14.39 -30.84 -21.82
N TYR A 346 -14.05 -29.72 -21.16
CA TYR A 346 -14.72 -29.28 -19.94
C TYR A 346 -16.24 -29.22 -20.12
N ASN A 347 -16.73 -28.65 -21.22
CA ASN A 347 -18.16 -28.49 -21.44
C ASN A 347 -18.86 -29.84 -21.62
N TYR A 348 -18.24 -30.78 -22.32
CA TYR A 348 -18.80 -32.12 -22.48
C TYR A 348 -18.79 -32.89 -21.15
N GLU A 349 -17.70 -32.81 -20.38
CA GLU A 349 -17.58 -33.51 -19.11
C GLU A 349 -18.51 -32.92 -18.03
N LEU A 350 -18.66 -31.60 -17.97
CA LEU A 350 -19.46 -30.92 -16.94
C LEU A 350 -20.98 -31.01 -17.20
N ASN A 351 -21.41 -31.21 -18.43
CA ASN A 351 -22.84 -31.42 -18.77
C ASN A 351 -23.36 -32.82 -18.40
N LYS A 352 -22.50 -33.75 -17.96
CA LYS A 352 -22.95 -35.10 -17.57
C LYS A 352 -23.70 -35.04 -16.23
N SER A 353 -24.76 -35.84 -16.16
CA SER A 353 -25.58 -36.04 -14.94
C SER A 353 -25.08 -37.15 -14.01
N CYS A 354 -23.97 -37.81 -14.37
CA CYS A 354 -23.34 -38.81 -13.52
C CYS A 354 -22.12 -38.24 -12.79
N PRO A 355 -21.76 -38.76 -11.60
CA PRO A 355 -20.54 -38.35 -10.90
C PRO A 355 -19.27 -38.60 -11.73
N PHE A 356 -18.18 -37.95 -11.34
CA PHE A 356 -16.85 -38.24 -11.86
C PHE A 356 -16.41 -39.64 -11.43
N SER A 357 -15.64 -40.32 -12.28
CA SER A 357 -15.02 -41.59 -11.92
C SER A 357 -13.89 -41.34 -10.91
N ILE A 358 -13.60 -42.33 -10.06
CA ILE A 358 -12.54 -42.21 -9.04
C ILE A 358 -11.18 -41.80 -9.64
N ARG A 359 -10.87 -42.31 -10.85
CA ARG A 359 -9.62 -42.01 -11.58
C ARG A 359 -9.51 -40.55 -12.00
N ALA A 360 -10.60 -39.81 -12.09
CA ALA A 360 -10.57 -38.39 -12.44
C ALA A 360 -9.93 -37.54 -11.32
N PHE A 361 -9.86 -38.07 -10.09
CA PHE A 361 -9.27 -37.41 -8.93
C PHE A 361 -7.81 -37.77 -8.69
N ASP A 362 -7.25 -38.70 -9.47
CA ASP A 362 -5.84 -39.03 -9.37
C ASP A 362 -5.01 -37.82 -9.83
N SER A 363 -4.01 -37.44 -9.01
CA SER A 363 -3.09 -36.37 -9.36
C SER A 363 -1.76 -36.95 -9.81
N GLN A 364 -1.43 -36.78 -11.10
CA GLN A 364 -0.14 -37.14 -11.65
C GLN A 364 0.97 -36.26 -11.07
N LEU A 365 0.70 -34.97 -10.84
CA LEU A 365 1.68 -34.02 -10.29
C LEU A 365 2.10 -34.37 -8.87
N LYS A 366 1.15 -34.78 -8.02
CA LYS A 366 1.42 -35.13 -6.61
C LYS A 366 1.69 -36.63 -6.42
N ASN A 367 1.62 -37.41 -7.50
CA ASN A 367 1.65 -38.88 -7.46
C ASN A 367 0.73 -39.44 -6.36
N LYS A 368 -0.51 -38.92 -6.31
CA LYS A 368 -1.49 -39.24 -5.27
C LYS A 368 -2.77 -39.74 -5.93
N THR A 369 -3.26 -40.88 -5.49
CA THR A 369 -4.55 -41.43 -5.91
C THR A 369 -5.63 -41.11 -4.89
N MET A 370 -6.88 -41.06 -5.33
CA MET A 370 -8.03 -40.91 -4.45
C MET A 370 -8.19 -42.15 -3.55
N SER A 371 -8.55 -41.96 -2.27
CA SER A 371 -8.91 -43.08 -1.39
C SER A 371 -10.38 -43.48 -1.60
N ASP A 372 -10.72 -44.75 -1.32
CA ASP A 372 -12.10 -45.21 -1.45
C ASP A 372 -13.05 -44.44 -0.51
N ASP A 373 -12.60 -44.14 0.71
CA ASP A 373 -13.37 -43.39 1.72
C ASP A 373 -13.66 -41.95 1.24
N ASP A 374 -12.64 -41.24 0.74
CA ASP A 374 -12.82 -39.88 0.19
C ASP A 374 -13.72 -39.88 -1.04
N TYR A 375 -13.63 -40.92 -1.89
CA TYR A 375 -14.51 -41.06 -3.04
C TYR A 375 -15.97 -41.32 -2.64
N GLN A 376 -16.23 -42.06 -1.56
CA GLN A 376 -17.60 -42.21 -1.03
C GLN A 376 -18.16 -40.90 -0.49
N LEU A 377 -17.33 -40.06 0.14
CA LEU A 377 -17.73 -38.72 0.55
C LEU A 377 -18.14 -37.88 -0.66
N TYR A 378 -17.31 -37.88 -1.72
CA TYR A 378 -17.64 -37.22 -2.98
C TYR A 378 -18.97 -37.72 -3.58
N LEU A 379 -19.19 -39.03 -3.68
CA LEU A 379 -20.43 -39.59 -4.24
C LEU A 379 -21.67 -39.21 -3.42
N THR A 380 -21.53 -39.16 -2.09
CA THR A 380 -22.61 -38.80 -1.18
C THR A 380 -23.04 -37.34 -1.35
N ASP A 381 -22.09 -36.46 -1.67
CA ASP A 381 -22.34 -35.06 -1.92
C ASP A 381 -22.84 -34.82 -3.36
N ALA A 382 -22.15 -35.37 -4.35
CA ALA A 382 -22.44 -35.20 -5.78
C ALA A 382 -23.86 -35.62 -6.19
N LYS A 383 -24.49 -36.57 -5.47
CA LYS A 383 -25.87 -37.01 -5.73
C LYS A 383 -26.93 -35.91 -5.57
N ASN A 384 -26.59 -34.84 -4.85
CA ASN A 384 -27.50 -33.72 -4.59
C ASN A 384 -27.60 -32.75 -5.79
N TYR A 385 -26.77 -32.95 -6.82
CA TYR A 385 -26.61 -32.05 -7.95
C TYR A 385 -26.98 -32.74 -9.26
N ALA A 386 -27.75 -32.07 -10.11
CA ALA A 386 -28.28 -32.67 -11.34
C ALA A 386 -27.20 -32.89 -12.40
N THR A 387 -26.23 -31.99 -12.48
CA THR A 387 -25.10 -32.05 -13.40
C THR A 387 -23.79 -31.77 -12.67
N ARG A 388 -22.67 -32.13 -13.30
CA ARG A 388 -21.34 -31.76 -12.79
C ARG A 388 -21.08 -30.25 -12.83
N TRP A 389 -21.79 -29.49 -13.67
CA TRP A 389 -21.81 -28.03 -13.59
C TRP A 389 -22.41 -27.54 -12.27
N ASP A 390 -23.55 -28.10 -11.87
CA ASP A 390 -24.19 -27.74 -10.60
C ASP A 390 -23.29 -28.12 -9.40
N TYR A 391 -22.58 -29.25 -9.51
CA TYR A 391 -21.57 -29.65 -8.54
C TYR A 391 -20.37 -28.69 -8.49
N LEU A 392 -19.85 -28.26 -9.65
CA LEU A 392 -18.75 -27.30 -9.73
C LEU A 392 -19.15 -25.97 -9.08
N GLN A 393 -20.36 -25.48 -9.34
CA GLN A 393 -20.86 -24.28 -8.70
C GLN A 393 -20.85 -24.45 -7.17
N HIS A 394 -21.49 -25.50 -6.66
CA HIS A 394 -21.50 -25.77 -5.22
C HIS A 394 -20.09 -25.84 -4.62
N TYR A 395 -19.17 -26.56 -5.29
CA TYR A 395 -17.79 -26.71 -4.85
C TYR A 395 -17.06 -25.37 -4.76
N ASN A 396 -17.18 -24.53 -5.79
CA ASN A 396 -16.53 -23.22 -5.84
C ASN A 396 -17.13 -22.27 -4.78
N GLU A 397 -18.46 -22.32 -4.58
CA GLU A 397 -19.14 -21.59 -3.50
C GLU A 397 -18.64 -22.02 -2.11
N LEU A 398 -18.53 -23.34 -1.87
CA LEU A 398 -18.03 -23.92 -0.62
C LEU A 398 -16.61 -23.44 -0.29
N ASP A 399 -15.71 -23.43 -1.28
CA ASP A 399 -14.33 -22.94 -1.11
C ASP A 399 -14.30 -21.48 -0.65
N THR A 400 -15.23 -20.64 -1.11
CA THR A 400 -15.33 -19.26 -0.64
C THR A 400 -15.89 -19.13 0.78
N GLN A 401 -16.85 -19.97 1.17
CA GLN A 401 -17.50 -19.95 2.48
C GLN A 401 -16.58 -20.46 3.59
N ILE A 402 -15.75 -21.48 3.29
CA ILE A 402 -14.80 -22.08 4.23
C ILE A 402 -13.78 -21.10 4.78
N MET A 403 -13.46 -20.05 4.02
CA MET A 403 -12.54 -19.00 4.45
C MET A 403 -13.11 -18.13 5.58
N ILE A 404 -14.43 -18.04 5.74
CA ILE A 404 -15.07 -17.05 6.62
C ILE A 404 -14.70 -17.26 8.09
N GLN A 405 -14.92 -18.46 8.65
CA GLN A 405 -14.66 -18.73 10.07
C GLN A 405 -13.18 -18.57 10.45
N PRO A 406 -12.22 -19.15 9.69
CA PRO A 406 -10.79 -18.91 9.89
C PRO A 406 -10.39 -17.43 9.88
N LEU A 407 -10.86 -16.66 8.91
CA LEU A 407 -10.56 -15.23 8.80
C LEU A 407 -11.15 -14.46 10.00
N ASP A 408 -12.36 -14.78 10.44
CA ASP A 408 -12.96 -14.16 11.61
C ASP A 408 -12.21 -14.45 12.90
N ASN A 409 -11.77 -15.70 13.08
CA ASN A 409 -10.96 -16.08 14.22
C ASN A 409 -9.62 -15.33 14.23
N LEU A 410 -8.99 -15.16 13.06
CA LEU A 410 -7.78 -14.35 12.93
C LEU A 410 -8.04 -12.87 13.23
N ILE A 411 -9.06 -12.26 12.64
CA ILE A 411 -9.45 -10.86 12.92
C ILE A 411 -9.69 -10.68 14.41
N ASN A 412 -10.37 -11.61 15.06
CA ASN A 412 -10.66 -11.57 16.49
C ASN A 412 -9.38 -11.67 17.32
N TRP A 413 -8.42 -12.51 16.90
CA TRP A 413 -7.13 -12.63 17.57
C TRP A 413 -6.33 -11.31 17.54
N PHE A 414 -6.25 -10.63 16.39
CA PHE A 414 -5.60 -9.32 16.29
C PHE A 414 -6.35 -8.23 17.05
N TYR A 415 -7.68 -8.31 17.08
CA TYR A 415 -8.53 -7.35 17.79
C TYR A 415 -8.26 -7.32 19.30
N GLN A 416 -7.86 -8.44 19.92
CA GLN A 416 -7.45 -8.49 21.34
C GLN A 416 -6.31 -7.52 21.68
N TYR A 417 -5.56 -7.06 20.67
CA TYR A 417 -4.48 -6.09 20.81
C TYR A 417 -4.83 -4.69 20.25
N ASN A 418 -6.12 -4.42 19.99
CA ASN A 418 -6.62 -3.22 19.31
C ASN A 418 -6.01 -3.01 17.91
N VAL A 419 -5.71 -4.10 17.19
CA VAL A 419 -5.18 -4.05 15.83
C VAL A 419 -6.24 -4.54 14.84
N ASP A 420 -6.57 -3.70 13.86
CA ASP A 420 -7.38 -4.13 12.71
C ASP A 420 -6.52 -4.89 11.71
N MET A 421 -6.68 -6.23 11.67
CA MET A 421 -5.91 -7.11 10.80
C MET A 421 -5.92 -6.69 9.33
N LEU A 422 -7.09 -6.31 8.82
CA LEU A 422 -7.31 -6.02 7.40
C LEU A 422 -6.81 -4.62 7.01
N SER A 423 -6.53 -3.75 7.98
CA SER A 423 -5.89 -2.45 7.73
C SER A 423 -4.41 -2.57 7.35
N PHE A 424 -3.77 -3.71 7.65
CA PHE A 424 -2.37 -3.98 7.32
C PHE A 424 -2.25 -5.02 6.20
N MET A 425 -1.15 -4.93 5.44
CA MET A 425 -0.91 -5.76 4.25
C MET A 425 -0.48 -7.20 4.52
N SER A 426 -0.06 -7.55 5.75
CA SER A 426 0.52 -8.87 6.04
C SER A 426 0.56 -9.20 7.53
N LEU A 427 0.77 -10.49 7.83
CA LEU A 427 1.04 -11.01 9.17
C LEU A 427 2.19 -10.27 9.86
N ALA A 428 3.30 -10.03 9.15
CA ALA A 428 4.46 -9.34 9.71
C ALA A 428 4.13 -7.88 10.07
N ALA A 429 3.34 -7.18 9.22
CA ALA A 429 2.91 -5.82 9.50
C ALA A 429 1.97 -5.77 10.72
N ASN A 430 1.05 -6.72 10.82
CA ASN A 430 0.16 -6.85 11.98
C ASN A 430 0.92 -7.20 13.28
N ALA A 431 1.86 -8.15 13.23
CA ALA A 431 2.71 -8.49 14.37
C ALA A 431 3.54 -7.30 14.84
N ASN A 432 4.03 -6.49 13.90
CA ASN A 432 4.72 -5.25 14.22
C ASN A 432 3.78 -4.24 14.90
N ALA A 433 2.54 -4.10 14.42
CA ALA A 433 1.53 -3.27 15.06
C ALA A 433 1.26 -3.71 16.51
N ILE A 434 1.08 -5.02 16.76
CA ILE A 434 0.92 -5.58 18.11
C ILE A 434 2.13 -5.26 18.99
N LYS A 435 3.34 -5.52 18.49
CA LYS A 435 4.57 -5.25 19.25
C LYS A 435 4.61 -3.82 19.77
N TYR A 436 4.25 -2.85 18.93
CA TYR A 436 4.21 -1.46 19.34
C TYR A 436 2.98 -1.10 20.17
N ALA A 437 1.83 -1.74 19.96
CA ALA A 437 0.68 -1.60 20.85
C ALA A 437 1.02 -2.01 22.29
N ILE A 438 1.78 -3.09 22.47
CA ILE A 438 2.26 -3.54 23.78
C ILE A 438 3.33 -2.58 24.33
N ALA A 439 4.28 -2.15 23.50
CA ALA A 439 5.36 -1.25 23.92
C ALA A 439 4.86 0.12 24.40
N TYR A 440 3.75 0.59 23.83
CA TYR A 440 3.11 1.86 24.15
C TYR A 440 1.79 1.70 24.92
N LYS A 441 1.56 0.55 25.58
CA LYS A 441 0.30 0.31 26.32
C LYS A 441 0.04 1.33 27.44
N ASP A 442 1.12 1.86 28.03
CA ASP A 442 1.10 2.86 29.10
C ASP A 442 1.31 4.28 28.54
N PHE A 443 1.17 4.45 27.21
CA PHE A 443 1.24 5.76 26.58
C PHE A 443 -0.03 6.55 26.86
N ASP A 444 0.14 7.70 27.50
CA ASP A 444 -0.90 8.66 27.84
C ASP A 444 -0.44 10.03 27.34
N PHE A 445 -1.14 10.54 26.33
CA PHE A 445 -0.82 11.83 25.73
C PHE A 445 -1.06 13.02 26.68
N ASN A 446 -1.77 12.82 27.80
CA ASN A 446 -1.98 13.84 28.83
C ASN A 446 -0.87 13.85 29.88
N VAL A 447 0.03 12.86 29.87
CA VAL A 447 1.16 12.79 30.78
C VAL A 447 2.34 13.59 30.22
N ASN A 448 2.88 14.48 31.06
CA ASN A 448 4.16 15.11 30.79
C ASN A 448 5.28 14.08 30.99
N TYR A 449 5.71 13.44 29.91
CA TYR A 449 6.87 12.56 29.94
C TYR A 449 8.14 13.36 30.25
N PRO A 450 8.94 12.96 31.26
CA PRO A 450 10.19 13.66 31.55
C PRO A 450 11.12 13.55 30.34
N GLN A 451 11.67 14.68 29.90
CA GLN A 451 12.61 14.75 28.76
C GLN A 451 13.87 13.88 28.94
N GLN A 452 14.13 13.39 30.15
CA GLN A 452 15.36 12.68 30.49
C GLN A 452 15.10 11.53 31.46
N SER A 453 15.59 10.34 31.08
CA SER A 453 16.01 9.35 32.07
C SER A 453 17.39 9.75 32.60
N LYS A 454 17.74 9.36 33.85
CA LYS A 454 19.09 9.54 34.42
C LYS A 454 20.22 8.89 33.59
N LYS A 455 19.92 8.15 32.52
CA LYS A 455 20.85 7.41 31.66
C LYS A 455 21.06 8.03 30.27
N SER A 456 20.37 9.11 29.92
CA SER A 456 20.47 9.76 28.61
C SER A 456 21.47 10.94 28.67
N THR A 457 22.41 11.01 27.71
CA THR A 457 23.30 12.17 27.57
C THR A 457 22.48 13.40 27.17
N PRO A 458 22.55 14.52 27.91
CA PRO A 458 21.85 15.73 27.51
C PRO A 458 22.37 16.21 26.15
N PHE A 459 21.47 16.57 25.25
CA PHE A 459 21.87 17.34 24.08
C PHE A 459 22.31 18.74 24.55
N ILE A 460 23.58 19.06 24.36
CA ILE A 460 24.12 20.38 24.67
C ILE A 460 24.03 21.21 23.39
N LEU A 461 23.15 22.21 23.40
CA LEU A 461 23.09 23.18 22.31
C LEU A 461 24.35 24.05 22.35
N SER A 462 25.36 23.71 21.57
CA SER A 462 26.53 24.55 21.40
C SER A 462 26.26 25.65 20.39
N GLN A 463 26.97 26.79 20.53
CA GLN A 463 26.93 27.85 19.52
C GLN A 463 27.36 27.35 18.13
N SER A 464 28.30 26.40 18.07
CA SER A 464 28.74 25.78 16.81
C SER A 464 27.63 24.95 16.16
N TYR A 465 26.85 24.21 16.95
CA TYR A 465 25.69 23.48 16.47
C TYR A 465 24.59 24.45 16.00
N TRP A 466 24.29 25.50 16.77
CA TRP A 466 23.32 26.52 16.37
C TRP A 466 23.70 27.17 15.03
N ASN A 467 24.97 27.57 14.88
CA ASN A 467 25.48 28.18 13.66
C ASN A 467 25.44 27.23 12.45
N SER A 468 25.54 25.90 12.66
CA SER A 468 25.41 24.92 11.57
C SER A 468 23.97 24.71 11.10
N LYS A 469 22.97 25.03 11.95
CA LYS A 469 21.54 24.96 11.62
C LYS A 469 20.99 26.21 10.96
N VAL A 470 21.72 27.33 11.00
CA VAL A 470 21.35 28.58 10.33
C VAL A 470 21.73 28.47 8.85
N ILE A 471 20.78 28.07 8.02
CA ILE A 471 20.99 27.88 6.57
C ILE A 471 20.59 29.17 5.82
N ARG A 472 21.39 29.57 4.83
CA ARG A 472 20.99 30.60 3.85
C ARG A 472 20.00 29.94 2.88
N GLN A 473 18.79 30.48 2.73
CA GLN A 473 17.96 30.07 1.59
C GLN A 473 18.71 30.43 0.29
N GLY A 474 18.92 29.43 -0.57
CA GLY A 474 19.44 29.61 -1.92
C GLY A 474 18.43 30.31 -2.81
#